data_AF-A0A916H8E2-F1
#
_entry.id   AF-A0A916H8E2-F1
#
_cell.length_a   1.000
_cell.length_b   1.000
_cell.length_c   1.000
_cell.angle_alpha   90.00
_cell.angle_beta   90.00
_cell.angle_gamma   90.00
#
_symmetry.space_group_name_H-M   'P 1'
#
loop_
_entity.id
_entity.type
_entity.pdbx_description
1 polymer ?
#
loop_
_entity_poly.entity_id
_entity_poly.type
_entity_poly.pdbx_seq_one_letter_code
_entity_poly.pdbx_strand_id
1 'polypeptide(L)'
;MIVSLGKWRRLQQATSARGTFTVLAIDHRGPLRRKLAAALPAEAVDDALAGLKEDIVRELGPGTSAVLLDPEVGVPRCLARSALPPHVGLLVALDTGSTGDPRTLKTGLVPNWGVEPSRRIGAVGAKLLVYYHPEA
;
A
#
# COMPACT_ATOMS: atom_id res chain seq x y z
N MET A 1 -22.98 13.82 8.85
CA MET A 1 -22.25 12.53 8.73
C MET A 1 -21.48 12.33 10.03
N ILE A 2 -21.71 11.25 10.79
CA ILE A 2 -21.03 11.02 12.08
C ILE A 2 -19.84 10.08 11.85
N VAL A 3 -18.62 10.57 12.04
CA VAL A 3 -17.39 9.77 12.00
C VAL A 3 -17.11 9.25 13.40
N SER A 4 -16.92 7.93 13.56
CA SER A 4 -16.59 7.36 14.88
C SER A 4 -15.23 7.84 15.36
N LEU A 5 -15.04 7.93 16.69
CA LEU A 5 -13.78 8.39 17.31
C LEU A 5 -12.56 7.62 16.78
N GLY A 6 -12.69 6.30 16.59
CA GLY A 6 -11.61 5.47 16.07
C GLY A 6 -11.27 5.74 14.60
N LYS A 7 -12.26 6.12 13.77
CA LYS A 7 -12.00 6.56 12.37
C LYS A 7 -11.35 7.94 12.37
N TRP A 8 -11.84 8.87 13.19
CA TRP A 8 -11.28 10.20 13.31
C TRP A 8 -9.80 10.19 13.75
N ARG A 9 -9.47 9.43 14.81
CA ARG A 9 -8.10 9.24 15.29
C ARG A 9 -7.17 8.73 14.20
N ARG A 10 -7.62 7.76 13.39
CA ARG A 10 -6.83 7.17 12.31
C ARG A 10 -6.64 8.11 11.12
N LEU A 11 -7.64 8.92 10.78
CA LEU A 11 -7.49 9.98 9.79
C LEU A 11 -6.41 10.97 10.22
N GLN A 12 -6.41 11.41 11.49
CA GLN A 12 -5.37 12.28 12.03
C GLN A 12 -3.95 11.67 11.94
N GLN A 13 -3.84 10.36 12.15
CA GLN A 13 -2.56 9.64 12.02
C GLN A 13 -2.07 9.49 10.58
N ALA A 14 -2.92 9.72 9.58
CA ALA A 14 -2.57 9.71 8.16
C ALA A 14 -2.44 11.10 7.55
N THR A 15 -2.62 12.17 8.34
CA THR A 15 -2.52 13.56 7.89
C THR A 15 -1.31 14.27 8.49
N SER A 16 -0.80 15.27 7.78
CA SER A 16 0.17 16.23 8.29
C SER A 16 -0.45 17.08 9.42
N ALA A 17 0.40 17.86 10.11
CA ALA A 17 -0.06 18.84 11.11
C ALA A 17 -1.02 19.91 10.54
N ARG A 18 -1.05 20.10 9.21
CA ARG A 18 -1.97 21.00 8.50
C ARG A 18 -3.29 20.33 8.11
N GLY A 19 -3.49 19.06 8.49
CA GLY A 19 -4.68 18.28 8.12
C GLY A 19 -4.69 17.82 6.65
N THR A 20 -3.54 17.81 5.98
CA THR A 20 -3.41 17.39 4.58
C THR A 20 -2.87 15.97 4.47
N PHE A 21 -3.30 15.23 3.44
CA PHE A 21 -2.75 13.93 3.11
C PHE A 21 -1.58 14.09 2.12
N THR A 22 -0.41 13.62 2.49
CA THR A 22 0.76 13.46 1.60
C THR A 22 1.14 11.99 1.60
N VAL A 23 0.45 11.19 0.79
CA VAL A 23 0.55 9.73 0.83
C VAL A 23 1.52 9.21 -0.23
N LEU A 24 2.51 8.43 0.18
CA LEU A 24 3.35 7.66 -0.74
C LEU A 24 2.67 6.33 -1.09
N ALA A 25 2.29 6.15 -2.35
CA ALA A 25 1.65 4.93 -2.82
C ALA A 25 2.66 3.99 -3.48
N ILE A 26 2.94 2.84 -2.84
CA ILE A 26 3.83 1.82 -3.38
C ILE A 26 3.25 0.39 -3.18
N ASP A 27 1.94 0.24 -3.35
CA ASP A 27 1.20 -1.03 -3.37
C ASP A 27 1.21 -1.75 -4.73
N HIS A 28 1.96 -1.21 -5.71
CA HIS A 28 2.10 -1.81 -7.03
C HIS A 28 2.70 -3.22 -6.95
N ARG A 29 2.03 -4.18 -7.58
CA ARG A 29 2.44 -5.60 -7.64
C ARG A 29 2.76 -6.00 -9.08
N GLY A 30 1.84 -6.67 -9.77
CA GLY A 30 2.03 -7.25 -11.10
C GLY A 30 2.76 -6.34 -12.10
N PRO A 31 2.31 -5.09 -12.32
CA PRO A 31 2.98 -4.17 -13.24
C PRO A 31 4.44 -3.87 -12.87
N LEU A 32 4.73 -3.66 -11.57
CA LEU A 32 6.08 -3.37 -11.09
C LEU A 32 6.97 -4.62 -11.16
N ARG A 33 6.44 -5.78 -10.74
CA ARG A 33 7.12 -7.08 -10.84
C ARG A 33 7.52 -7.39 -12.28
N ARG A 34 6.64 -7.16 -13.25
CA ARG A 34 6.94 -7.37 -14.69
C ARG A 34 8.05 -6.45 -15.19
N LYS A 35 8.10 -5.19 -14.73
CA LYS A 35 9.20 -4.29 -15.09
C LYS A 35 10.54 -4.80 -14.57
N LEU A 36 10.59 -5.31 -13.34
CA LEU A 36 11.80 -5.89 -12.76
C LEU A 36 12.21 -7.19 -13.48
N ALA A 37 11.25 -8.04 -13.81
CA ALA A 37 11.49 -9.30 -14.54
C ALA A 37 12.05 -9.09 -15.96
N ALA A 38 11.86 -7.91 -16.56
CA ALA A 38 12.46 -7.58 -17.84
C ALA A 38 13.98 -7.28 -17.75
N ALA A 39 14.50 -7.02 -16.55
CA ALA A 39 15.88 -6.60 -16.32
C ALA A 39 16.69 -7.56 -15.41
N LEU A 40 16.03 -8.52 -14.75
CA LEU A 40 16.62 -9.37 -13.73
C LEU A 40 16.32 -10.86 -13.97
N PRO A 41 17.21 -11.78 -13.53
CA PRO A 41 16.91 -13.21 -13.45
C PRO A 41 15.66 -13.49 -12.59
N ALA A 42 14.89 -14.51 -12.95
CA ALA A 42 13.59 -14.79 -12.34
C ALA A 42 13.68 -14.98 -10.81
N GLU A 43 14.74 -15.64 -10.34
CA GLU A 43 15.04 -15.89 -8.93
C GLU A 43 15.34 -14.62 -8.12
N ALA A 44 15.73 -13.52 -8.78
CA ALA A 44 16.04 -12.26 -8.13
C ALA A 44 14.85 -11.29 -8.09
N VAL A 45 13.80 -11.52 -8.87
CA VAL A 45 12.70 -10.56 -9.08
C VAL A 45 11.93 -10.25 -7.80
N ASP A 46 11.59 -11.26 -7.01
CA ASP A 46 10.74 -11.08 -5.84
C ASP A 46 11.49 -10.38 -4.70
N ASP A 47 12.77 -10.70 -4.49
CA ASP A 47 13.61 -10.00 -3.53
C ASP A 47 13.90 -8.55 -3.97
N ALA A 48 14.15 -8.34 -5.27
CA ALA A 48 14.32 -7.00 -5.83
C ALA A 48 13.04 -6.15 -5.69
N LEU A 49 11.86 -6.75 -5.86
CA LEU A 49 10.58 -6.06 -5.64
C LEU A 49 10.43 -5.62 -4.18
N ALA A 50 10.77 -6.50 -3.24
CA ALA A 50 10.72 -6.21 -1.81
C ALA A 50 11.75 -5.12 -1.43
N GLY A 51 12.99 -5.25 -1.90
CA GLY A 51 14.07 -4.29 -1.68
C GLY A 51 13.74 -2.91 -2.26
N LEU A 52 13.22 -2.84 -3.48
CA LEU A 52 12.81 -1.57 -4.08
C LEU A 52 11.72 -0.87 -3.26
N LYS A 53 10.72 -1.61 -2.78
CA LYS A 53 9.67 -1.04 -1.90
C LYS A 53 10.28 -0.52 -0.60
N GLU A 54 11.16 -1.30 0.00
CA GLU A 54 11.86 -0.94 1.23
C GLU A 54 12.66 0.36 1.06
N ASP A 55 13.47 0.47 0.01
CA ASP A 55 14.30 1.64 -0.28
C ASP A 55 13.43 2.88 -0.53
N ILE A 56 12.37 2.74 -1.34
CA ILE A 56 11.43 3.84 -1.59
C ILE A 56 10.80 4.33 -0.27
N VAL A 57 10.36 3.41 0.59
CA VAL A 57 9.76 3.77 1.88
C VAL A 57 10.77 4.40 2.82
N ARG A 58 12.00 3.88 2.88
CA ARG A 58 13.07 4.39 3.72
C ARG A 58 13.45 5.82 3.33
N GLU A 59 13.63 6.08 2.04
CA GLU A 59 14.12 7.36 1.55
C GLU A 59 13.02 8.42 1.47
N LEU A 60 11.80 8.04 1.06
CA LEU A 60 10.72 9.00 0.81
C LEU A 60 9.67 9.04 1.93
N GLY A 61 9.53 7.97 2.71
CA GLY A 61 8.58 7.86 3.81
C GLY A 61 8.66 9.00 4.82
N PRO A 62 9.85 9.46 5.27
CA PRO A 62 9.96 10.57 6.23
C PRO A 62 9.32 11.89 5.77
N GLY A 63 9.16 12.09 4.45
CA GLY A 63 8.51 13.28 3.89
C GLY A 63 6.99 13.17 3.73
N THR A 64 6.39 12.05 4.16
CA THR A 64 4.99 11.69 3.87
C THR A 64 4.16 11.61 5.15
N SER A 65 2.84 11.86 5.06
CA SER A 65 1.93 11.66 6.18
C SER A 65 1.51 10.19 6.35
N ALA A 66 1.53 9.43 5.26
CA ALA A 66 1.28 8.00 5.27
C ALA A 66 1.93 7.28 4.07
N VAL A 67 2.13 5.98 4.20
CA VAL A 67 2.53 5.08 3.10
C VAL A 67 1.45 4.05 2.85
N LEU A 68 1.09 3.84 1.59
CA LEU A 68 0.22 2.76 1.14
C LEU A 68 1.05 1.58 0.61
N LEU A 69 0.88 0.41 1.24
CA LEU A 69 1.59 -0.83 0.92
C LEU A 69 0.62 -1.98 0.63
N ASP A 70 1.08 -2.94 -0.18
CA ASP A 70 0.44 -4.24 -0.33
C ASP A 70 0.79 -5.16 0.86
N PRO A 71 -0.14 -6.03 1.29
CA PRO A 71 0.07 -6.90 2.45
C PRO A 71 1.01 -8.09 2.17
N GLU A 72 1.25 -8.42 0.90
CA GLU A 72 1.98 -9.63 0.48
C GLU A 72 3.50 -9.43 0.53
N VAL A 73 3.98 -8.25 0.09
CA VAL A 73 5.41 -7.94 -0.05
C VAL A 73 5.77 -6.68 0.73
N GLY A 74 5.07 -5.58 0.49
CA GLY A 74 5.43 -4.26 1.01
C GLY A 74 5.38 -4.19 2.53
N VAL A 75 4.23 -4.53 3.12
CA VAL A 75 4.02 -4.53 4.58
C VAL A 75 5.04 -5.39 5.32
N PRO A 76 5.19 -6.70 5.05
CA PRO A 76 6.11 -7.54 5.81
C PRO A 76 7.55 -7.07 5.68
N ARG A 77 7.99 -6.66 4.48
CA ARG A 77 9.36 -6.18 4.27
C ARG A 77 9.64 -4.88 5.02
N CYS A 78 8.80 -3.87 4.83
CA CYS A 78 9.04 -2.55 5.41
C CYS A 78 8.96 -2.55 6.94
N LEU A 79 8.05 -3.34 7.51
CA LEU A 79 7.94 -3.47 8.97
C LEU A 79 9.11 -4.27 9.55
N ALA A 80 9.46 -5.42 8.97
CA ALA A 80 10.56 -6.25 9.47
C ALA A 80 11.92 -5.54 9.43
N ARG A 81 12.10 -4.59 8.50
CA ARG A 81 13.33 -3.81 8.34
C ARG A 81 13.26 -2.41 8.96
N SER A 82 12.18 -2.09 9.68
CA SER A 82 11.96 -0.75 10.26
C SER A 82 12.10 0.38 9.23
N ALA A 83 11.73 0.13 7.97
CA ALA A 83 11.80 1.11 6.89
C ALA A 83 10.69 2.16 6.99
N LEU A 84 9.50 1.76 7.47
CA LEU A 84 8.40 2.70 7.71
C LEU A 84 8.68 3.54 8.97
N PRO A 85 8.75 4.88 8.88
CA PRO A 85 9.00 5.70 10.05
C PRO A 85 7.84 5.61 11.07
N PRO A 86 8.11 5.61 12.39
CA PRO A 86 7.07 5.38 13.41
C PRO A 86 5.92 6.40 13.44
N HIS A 87 6.15 7.61 12.93
CA HIS A 87 5.17 8.70 12.90
C HIS A 87 4.36 8.76 11.60
N VAL A 88 4.69 7.91 10.62
CA VAL A 88 4.04 7.87 9.31
C VAL A 88 2.93 6.84 9.32
N GLY A 89 1.72 7.23 8.91
CA GLY A 89 0.58 6.33 8.88
C GLY A 89 0.77 5.15 7.91
N LEU A 90 0.30 3.96 8.29
CA LEU A 90 0.27 2.80 7.39
C LEU A 90 -1.12 2.63 6.77
N LEU A 91 -1.21 2.68 5.44
CA LEU A 91 -2.39 2.27 4.68
C LEU A 91 -2.11 0.91 4.03
N VAL A 92 -3.10 0.02 4.00
CA VAL A 92 -2.94 -1.31 3.42
C VAL A 92 -3.94 -1.54 2.30
N ALA A 93 -3.46 -2.00 1.14
CA ALA A 93 -4.32 -2.40 0.04
C ALA A 93 -5.07 -3.70 0.38
N LEU A 94 -6.37 -3.75 0.10
CA LEU A 94 -7.20 -4.94 0.22
C LEU A 94 -7.56 -5.54 -1.13
N ASP A 95 -7.31 -4.83 -2.22
CA ASP A 95 -7.54 -5.31 -3.59
C ASP A 95 -6.36 -6.12 -4.13
N THR A 96 -6.56 -6.87 -5.21
CA THR A 96 -5.51 -7.59 -5.96
C THR A 96 -4.67 -6.69 -6.88
N GLY A 97 -4.95 -5.39 -6.93
CA GLY A 97 -4.18 -4.42 -7.69
C GLY A 97 -4.62 -4.33 -9.14
N SER A 98 -4.05 -3.37 -9.86
CA SER A 98 -4.22 -3.30 -11.30
C SER A 98 -3.38 -4.37 -11.98
N THR A 99 -3.96 -5.03 -12.99
CA THR A 99 -3.21 -5.89 -13.91
C THR A 99 -2.26 -5.07 -14.79
N GLY A 100 -2.52 -3.76 -14.96
CA GLY A 100 -1.87 -2.89 -15.93
C GLY A 100 -2.38 -3.06 -17.37
N ASP A 101 -3.33 -3.98 -17.62
CA ASP A 101 -4.01 -4.10 -18.92
C ASP A 101 -5.31 -3.30 -18.86
N PRO A 102 -5.48 -2.25 -19.68
CA PRO A 102 -6.70 -1.43 -19.68
C PRO A 102 -7.97 -2.21 -20.06
N ARG A 103 -7.84 -3.40 -20.65
CA ARG A 103 -8.96 -4.28 -21.00
C ARG A 103 -9.42 -5.16 -19.85
N THR A 104 -8.62 -5.27 -18.77
CA THR A 104 -8.93 -6.14 -17.62
C THR A 104 -9.33 -5.29 -16.42
N LEU A 105 -10.61 -4.92 -16.36
CA LEU A 105 -11.20 -4.07 -15.33
C LEU A 105 -11.83 -4.88 -14.19
N LYS A 106 -11.06 -5.81 -13.61
CA LYS A 106 -11.53 -6.67 -12.50
C LYS A 106 -10.81 -6.31 -11.20
N THR A 107 -11.59 -6.09 -10.15
CA THR A 107 -11.11 -5.97 -8.78
C THR A 107 -11.37 -7.28 -8.04
N GLY A 108 -10.31 -7.94 -7.57
CA GLY A 108 -10.40 -9.00 -6.56
C GLY A 108 -9.99 -8.46 -5.19
N LEU A 109 -10.35 -9.20 -4.13
CA LEU A 109 -9.79 -8.99 -2.79
C LEU A 109 -8.56 -9.87 -2.61
N VAL A 110 -7.57 -9.40 -1.86
CA VAL A 110 -6.41 -10.21 -1.47
C VAL A 110 -6.89 -11.42 -0.67
N PRO A 111 -6.55 -12.66 -1.08
CA PRO A 111 -6.94 -13.85 -0.35
C PRO A 111 -6.40 -13.82 1.09
N ASN A 112 -7.22 -14.24 2.05
CA ASN A 112 -6.85 -14.36 3.47
C ASN A 112 -6.37 -13.06 4.14
N TRP A 113 -6.62 -11.89 3.54
CA TRP A 113 -6.28 -10.60 4.12
C TRP A 113 -7.50 -9.66 4.11
N GLY A 114 -7.65 -8.86 5.17
CA GLY A 114 -8.81 -7.99 5.36
C GLY A 114 -8.57 -6.85 6.34
N VAL A 115 -9.66 -6.18 6.72
CA VAL A 115 -9.61 -5.01 7.63
C VAL A 115 -9.06 -5.40 9.01
N GLU A 116 -9.44 -6.57 9.53
CA GLU A 116 -9.06 -7.03 10.86
C GLU A 116 -7.55 -7.29 11.00
N PRO A 117 -6.89 -8.11 10.14
CA PRO A 117 -5.43 -8.25 10.20
C PRO A 117 -4.70 -6.93 9.90
N SER A 118 -5.23 -6.08 9.01
CA SER A 118 -4.67 -4.75 8.77
C SER A 118 -4.67 -3.89 10.04
N ARG A 119 -5.77 -3.89 10.82
CA ARG A 119 -5.82 -3.16 12.10
C ARG A 119 -4.85 -3.74 13.12
N ARG A 120 -4.67 -5.06 13.17
CA ARG A 120 -3.76 -5.72 14.12
C ARG A 120 -2.30 -5.30 13.95
N ILE A 121 -1.88 -5.02 12.71
CA ILE A 121 -0.52 -4.52 12.42
C ILE A 121 -0.39 -3.00 12.51
N GLY A 122 -1.42 -2.31 13.03
CA GLY A 122 -1.38 -0.85 13.22
C GLY A 122 -1.79 -0.02 12.00
N ALA A 123 -2.29 -0.62 10.92
CA ALA A 123 -2.72 0.14 9.74
C ALA A 123 -3.84 1.13 10.09
N VAL A 124 -3.68 2.39 9.72
CA VAL A 124 -4.63 3.47 10.00
C VAL A 124 -5.73 3.55 8.93
N GLY A 125 -5.53 2.93 7.78
CA GLY A 125 -6.55 2.85 6.74
C GLY A 125 -6.41 1.61 5.86
N ALA A 126 -7.49 1.32 5.15
CA ALA A 126 -7.56 0.27 4.15
C ALA A 126 -7.95 0.91 2.81
N LYS A 127 -7.33 0.44 1.73
CA LYS A 127 -7.57 0.94 0.38
C LYS A 127 -8.15 -0.16 -0.50
N LEU A 128 -9.06 0.21 -1.39
CA LEU A 128 -9.62 -0.66 -2.41
C LEU A 128 -9.55 0.04 -3.77
N LEU A 129 -8.95 -0.60 -4.75
CA LEU A 129 -9.06 -0.21 -6.16
C LEU A 129 -10.39 -0.70 -6.71
N VAL A 130 -11.22 0.21 -7.22
CA VAL A 130 -12.48 -0.14 -7.90
C VAL A 130 -12.43 0.42 -9.31
N TYR A 131 -12.52 -0.46 -10.31
CA TYR A 131 -12.79 -0.02 -11.67
C TYR A 131 -14.27 0.35 -11.78
N TYR A 132 -14.53 1.54 -12.30
CA TYR A 132 -15.88 2.04 -12.45
C TYR A 132 -16.04 2.65 -13.85
N HIS A 133 -17.06 2.20 -14.57
CA HIS A 133 -17.53 2.81 -15.80
C HIS A 133 -19.02 3.11 -15.60
N PRO A 134 -19.45 4.38 -15.58
CA PRO A 134 -20.83 4.74 -15.26
C PRO A 134 -21.87 4.23 -16.26
N GLU A 135 -21.44 3.84 -17.48
CA GLU A 135 -22.32 3.46 -18.60
C GLU A 135 -22.08 2.03 -19.12
N ALA A 136 -21.30 1.19 -18.41
CA ALA A 136 -20.96 -0.16 -18.89
C ALA A 136 -22.10 -1.17 -18.70
#